data_AF-A0A7D4YCH2-F1
#
_entry.id   AF-A0A7D4YCH2-F1
#
_cell.length_a   1.000
_cell.length_b   1.000
_cell.length_c   1.000
_cell.angle_alpha   90.00
_cell.angle_beta   90.00
_cell.angle_gamma   90.00
#
_symmetry.space_group_name_H-M   'P 1'
#
loop_
_entity.id
_entity.type
_entity.pdbx_description
1 polymer ?
#
loop_
_entity_poly.entity_id
_entity_poly.type
_entity_poly.pdbx_seq_one_letter_code
_entity_poly.pdbx_strand_id
1 'polypeptide(L)'
;MTDGDRERGILSEADRAYLRGESTFSSVQSERNARARIRDRLYEGVRDFELLVEGLDDHDRELVFGKRFGNANGPAAFDALVSALALLYQGIDDAGLEFEAALHEAVNVAEAGEGRAAAVDLDVTYERLSPESLLHKLENGEELSLTELAYLHGHDDVSRDRLARYVADDETVDDGRIQSKVTEF
;
A
#
# COMPACT_ATOMS: atom_id res chain seq x y z
N MET A 1 7.89 -8.89 -16.40
CA MET A 1 8.19 -9.97 -15.44
C MET A 1 6.87 -10.35 -14.79
N THR A 2 6.49 -11.61 -14.82
CA THR A 2 5.36 -12.10 -14.02
C THR A 2 5.83 -12.19 -12.56
N ASP A 3 4.92 -12.08 -11.59
CA ASP A 3 5.26 -12.04 -10.16
C ASP A 3 5.87 -13.37 -9.64
N GLY A 4 5.83 -14.43 -10.46
CA GLY A 4 6.53 -15.70 -10.25
C GLY A 4 8.05 -15.63 -10.45
N ASP A 5 8.54 -14.70 -11.27
CA ASP A 5 9.98 -14.53 -11.56
C ASP A 5 10.68 -13.60 -10.55
N ARG A 6 9.97 -13.12 -9.52
CA ARG A 6 10.53 -12.17 -8.55
C ARG A 6 11.42 -12.88 -7.53
N GLU A 7 12.66 -12.39 -7.41
CA GLU A 7 13.62 -12.82 -6.39
C GLU A 7 13.06 -12.69 -4.96
N ARG A 8 13.66 -13.42 -4.02
CA ARG A 8 13.23 -13.44 -2.63
C ARG A 8 13.46 -12.07 -1.96
N GLY A 9 12.39 -11.48 -1.42
CA GLY A 9 12.45 -10.39 -0.45
C GLY A 9 12.13 -10.93 0.96
N ILE A 10 11.26 -10.22 1.70
CA ILE A 10 10.66 -10.73 2.94
C ILE A 10 10.00 -12.09 2.69
N LEU A 11 9.20 -12.18 1.62
CA LEU A 11 8.49 -13.39 1.22
C LEU A 11 9.31 -14.21 0.21
N SER A 12 9.36 -15.52 0.46
CA SER A 12 9.78 -16.50 -0.55
C SER A 12 8.66 -16.74 -1.58
N GLU A 13 8.99 -17.36 -2.71
CA GLU A 13 8.03 -17.72 -3.75
C GLU A 13 6.86 -18.55 -3.18
N ALA A 14 7.16 -19.55 -2.35
CA ALA A 14 6.15 -20.38 -1.70
C ALA A 14 5.26 -19.59 -0.71
N ASP A 15 5.81 -18.59 -0.01
CA ASP A 15 4.98 -17.75 0.87
C ASP A 15 3.99 -16.92 0.05
N ARG A 16 4.45 -16.37 -1.09
CA ARG A 16 3.57 -15.59 -1.99
C ARG A 16 2.48 -16.46 -2.59
N ALA A 17 2.85 -17.63 -3.11
CA ALA A 17 1.88 -18.58 -3.66
C ALA A 17 0.82 -18.98 -2.62
N TYR A 18 1.21 -19.15 -1.35
CA TYR A 18 0.26 -19.41 -0.27
C TYR A 18 -0.66 -18.21 0.00
N LEU A 19 -0.11 -16.99 0.14
CA LEU A 19 -0.91 -15.80 0.44
C LEU A 19 -1.86 -15.41 -0.69
N ARG A 20 -1.51 -15.72 -1.95
CA ARG A 20 -2.40 -15.53 -3.11
C ARG A 20 -3.46 -16.64 -3.26
N GLY A 21 -3.40 -17.69 -2.44
CA GLY A 21 -4.28 -18.86 -2.56
C GLY A 21 -3.94 -19.79 -3.72
N GLU A 22 -2.77 -19.63 -4.35
CA GLU A 22 -2.27 -20.44 -5.47
C GLU A 22 -1.74 -21.80 -4.98
N SER A 23 -1.47 -21.95 -3.69
CA SER A 23 -1.01 -23.20 -3.08
C SER A 23 -1.68 -23.45 -1.73
N THR A 24 -1.89 -24.73 -1.42
CA THR A 24 -2.43 -25.19 -0.13
C THR A 24 -1.50 -26.22 0.50
N PHE A 25 -1.56 -26.31 1.84
CA PHE A 25 -0.75 -27.28 2.57
C PHE A 25 -1.52 -28.59 2.78
N SER A 26 -0.79 -29.70 2.72
CA SER A 26 -1.35 -31.05 2.94
C SER A 26 -1.75 -31.32 4.39
N SER A 27 -1.31 -30.48 5.34
CA SER A 27 -1.67 -30.62 6.75
C SER A 27 -1.80 -29.26 7.45
N VAL A 28 -2.67 -29.21 8.46
CA VAL A 28 -2.86 -28.05 9.34
C VAL A 28 -1.55 -27.64 10.03
N GLN A 29 -0.71 -28.61 10.39
CA GLN A 29 0.58 -28.31 11.03
C GLN A 29 1.54 -27.62 10.06
N SER A 30 1.60 -28.09 8.81
CA SER A 30 2.42 -27.46 7.76
C SER A 30 1.97 -26.03 7.48
N GLU A 31 0.66 -25.79 7.43
CA GLU A 31 0.10 -24.45 7.28
C GLU A 31 0.45 -23.54 8.46
N ARG A 32 0.28 -24.01 9.70
CA ARG A 32 0.66 -23.24 10.90
C ARG A 32 2.13 -22.86 10.89
N ASN A 33 3.01 -23.79 10.50
CA ASN A 33 4.44 -23.54 10.37
C ASN A 33 4.73 -22.50 9.29
N ALA A 34 4.00 -22.53 8.16
CA ALA A 34 4.14 -21.54 7.11
C ALA A 34 3.71 -20.14 7.56
N ARG A 35 2.56 -20.04 8.22
CA ARG A 35 2.08 -18.77 8.79
C ARG A 35 3.03 -18.20 9.84
N ALA A 36 3.58 -19.06 10.71
CA ALA A 36 4.59 -18.64 11.68
C ALA A 36 5.83 -18.07 10.99
N ARG A 37 6.39 -18.81 10.03
CA ARG A 37 7.55 -18.36 9.25
C ARG A 37 7.32 -17.03 8.53
N ILE A 38 6.12 -16.81 7.97
CA ILE A 38 5.77 -15.54 7.32
C ILE A 38 5.79 -14.40 8.33
N ARG A 39 5.18 -14.58 9.51
CA ARG A 39 5.21 -13.57 10.58
C ARG A 39 6.62 -13.27 11.06
N ASP A 40 7.43 -14.31 11.28
CA ASP A 40 8.82 -14.13 11.74
C ASP A 40 9.65 -13.37 10.70
N ARG A 41 9.48 -13.69 9.40
CA ARG A 41 10.15 -12.96 8.30
C ARG A 41 9.70 -11.51 8.21
N LEU A 42 8.41 -11.25 8.39
CA LEU A 42 7.89 -9.89 8.40
C LEU A 42 8.49 -9.10 9.57
N TYR A 43 8.48 -9.67 10.77
CA TYR A 43 9.05 -9.04 11.96
C TYR A 43 10.53 -8.71 11.78
N GLU A 44 11.36 -9.68 11.38
CA GLU A 44 12.79 -9.40 11.16
C GLU A 44 13.01 -8.45 9.97
N GLY A 45 12.24 -8.57 8.88
CA GLY A 45 12.36 -7.69 7.73
C GLY A 45 12.01 -6.23 8.02
N VAL A 46 11.05 -5.98 8.92
CA VAL A 46 10.75 -4.62 9.41
C VAL A 46 11.88 -4.11 10.31
N ARG A 47 12.48 -4.96 11.15
CA ARG A 47 13.63 -4.57 11.98
C ARG A 47 14.86 -4.22 11.16
N ASP A 48 15.05 -4.84 10.00
CA ASP A 48 16.12 -4.48 9.08
C ASP A 48 16.01 -3.04 8.55
N PHE A 49 14.83 -2.40 8.60
CA PHE A 49 14.68 -1.01 8.15
C PHE A 49 15.53 -0.02 8.95
N GLU A 50 15.72 -0.24 10.26
CA GLU A 50 16.63 0.57 11.08
C GLU A 50 18.04 0.56 10.49
N LEU A 51 18.57 -0.64 10.20
CA LEU A 51 19.89 -0.80 9.61
C LEU A 51 19.98 -0.21 8.19
N LEU A 52 18.91 -0.32 7.39
CA LEU A 52 18.88 0.26 6.05
C LEU A 52 18.83 1.79 6.08
N VAL A 53 18.09 2.39 7.01
CA VAL A 53 18.01 3.85 7.16
C VAL A 53 19.34 4.41 7.66
N GLU A 54 19.98 3.76 8.63
CA GLU A 54 21.23 4.23 9.21
C GLU A 54 22.47 3.92 8.37
N GLY A 55 22.45 2.79 7.64
CA GLY A 55 23.65 2.20 7.05
C GLY A 55 23.70 2.15 5.53
N LEU A 56 22.56 2.28 4.83
CA LEU A 56 22.55 2.29 3.36
C LEU A 56 22.85 3.71 2.86
N ASP A 57 23.86 3.84 2.01
CA ASP A 57 24.20 5.14 1.46
C ASP A 57 23.12 5.68 0.50
N ASP A 58 23.11 7.00 0.32
CA ASP A 58 22.11 7.68 -0.51
C ASP A 58 22.16 7.23 -1.98
N HIS A 59 23.33 6.85 -2.48
CA HIS A 59 23.49 6.40 -3.85
C HIS A 59 22.79 5.07 -4.08
N ASP A 60 23.04 4.08 -3.23
CA ASP A 60 22.42 2.77 -3.29
C ASP A 60 20.91 2.86 -3.03
N ARG A 61 20.48 3.74 -2.12
CA ARG A 61 19.06 4.06 -1.92
C ARG A 61 18.43 4.61 -3.22
N GLU A 62 19.09 5.56 -3.89
CA GLU A 62 18.64 6.13 -5.16
C GLU A 62 18.62 5.11 -6.31
N LEU A 63 19.56 4.17 -6.35
CA LEU A 63 19.54 3.06 -7.32
C LEU A 63 18.29 2.19 -7.16
N VAL A 64 17.77 2.05 -5.95
CA VAL A 64 16.53 1.29 -5.69
C VAL A 64 15.31 2.17 -5.99
N PHE A 65 15.15 3.29 -5.29
CA PHE A 65 13.92 4.08 -5.34
C PHE A 65 13.82 4.97 -6.59
N GLY A 66 14.87 5.70 -6.94
CA GLY A 66 14.88 6.55 -8.14
C GLY A 66 15.00 5.77 -9.44
N LYS A 67 15.82 4.70 -9.48
CA LYS A 67 16.03 3.93 -10.72
C LYS A 67 15.14 2.70 -10.83
N ARG A 68 15.13 1.76 -9.88
CA ARG A 68 14.33 0.53 -10.06
C ARG A 68 12.84 0.80 -9.97
N PHE A 69 12.41 1.51 -8.92
CA PHE A 69 11.00 1.90 -8.78
C PHE A 69 10.62 3.00 -9.78
N GLY A 70 11.46 4.02 -9.98
CA GLY A 70 11.18 5.08 -10.96
C GLY A 70 11.12 4.61 -12.42
N ASN A 71 11.85 3.55 -12.81
CA ASN A 71 11.76 2.95 -14.15
C ASN A 71 10.81 1.73 -14.21
N ALA A 72 10.14 1.37 -13.12
CA ALA A 72 9.13 0.32 -13.17
C ALA A 72 7.95 0.83 -14.00
N ASN A 73 7.61 0.13 -15.08
CA ASN A 73 6.50 0.52 -15.94
C ASN A 73 5.16 0.46 -15.18
N GLY A 74 4.41 1.56 -15.19
CA GLY A 74 3.03 1.62 -14.67
C GLY A 74 2.91 1.88 -13.16
N PRO A 75 1.69 1.77 -12.59
CA PRO A 75 1.41 2.14 -11.19
C PRO A 75 2.02 1.17 -10.16
N ALA A 76 2.57 0.04 -10.58
CA ALA A 76 3.03 -1.03 -9.69
C ALA A 76 4.08 -0.59 -8.65
N ALA A 77 4.96 0.36 -8.99
CA ALA A 77 5.92 0.92 -8.05
C ALA A 77 5.22 1.70 -6.93
N PHE A 78 4.29 2.58 -7.31
CA PHE A 78 3.49 3.35 -6.38
C PHE A 78 2.62 2.43 -5.51
N ASP A 79 1.93 1.47 -6.12
CA ASP A 79 1.09 0.50 -5.40
C ASP A 79 1.88 -0.31 -4.37
N ALA A 80 3.12 -0.70 -4.69
CA ALA A 80 4.01 -1.40 -3.76
C ALA A 80 4.41 -0.52 -2.56
N LEU A 81 4.72 0.76 -2.80
CA LEU A 81 5.06 1.71 -1.73
C LEU A 81 3.83 2.02 -0.85
N VAL A 82 2.68 2.25 -1.46
CA VAL A 82 1.40 2.43 -0.75
C VAL A 82 1.05 1.19 0.08
N SER A 83 1.22 -0.01 -0.48
CA SER A 83 0.97 -1.26 0.26
C SER A 83 1.91 -1.43 1.45
N ALA A 84 3.18 -1.04 1.30
CA ALA A 84 4.14 -1.06 2.40
C ALA A 84 3.74 -0.08 3.52
N LEU A 85 3.37 1.15 3.16
CA LEU A 85 2.89 2.15 4.12
C LEU A 85 1.60 1.71 4.81
N ALA A 86 0.64 1.14 4.08
CA ALA A 86 -0.60 0.62 4.64
C ALA A 86 -0.35 -0.52 5.65
N LEU A 87 0.58 -1.43 5.32
CA LEU A 87 0.99 -2.50 6.24
C LEU A 87 1.62 -1.94 7.52
N LEU A 88 2.48 -0.92 7.39
CA LEU A 88 3.11 -0.28 8.55
C LEU A 88 2.09 0.50 9.40
N TYR A 89 1.15 1.20 8.76
CA TYR A 89 0.04 1.87 9.44
C TYR A 89 -0.76 0.89 10.30
N GLN A 90 -1.16 -0.25 9.72
CA GLN A 90 -1.85 -1.32 10.44
C GLN A 90 -0.98 -1.91 11.56
N GLY A 91 0.30 -2.16 11.29
CA GLY A 91 1.22 -2.73 12.27
C GLY A 91 1.50 -1.82 13.47
N ILE A 92 1.51 -0.50 13.26
CA ILE A 92 1.66 0.52 14.31
C ILE A 92 0.42 0.54 15.20
N ASP A 93 -0.78 0.50 14.60
CA ASP A 93 -2.06 0.41 15.34
C ASP A 93 -2.14 -0.89 16.15
N ASP A 94 -1.81 -2.04 15.53
CA ASP A 94 -1.74 -3.35 16.21
C ASP A 94 -0.73 -3.36 17.37
N ALA A 95 0.33 -2.55 17.29
CA ALA A 95 1.33 -2.38 18.35
C ALA A 95 0.89 -1.40 19.46
N GLY A 96 -0.26 -0.73 19.32
CA GLY A 96 -0.78 0.26 20.26
C GLY A 96 0.02 1.56 20.26
N LEU A 97 0.62 1.92 19.12
CA LEU A 97 1.37 3.15 18.93
C LEU A 97 0.54 4.16 18.13
N GLU A 98 0.73 5.45 18.41
CA GLU A 98 0.10 6.53 17.65
C GLU A 98 0.81 6.71 16.30
N PHE A 99 0.07 6.55 15.20
CA PHE A 99 0.65 6.66 13.86
C PHE A 99 1.24 8.04 13.56
N GLU A 100 0.58 9.11 14.01
CA GLU A 100 1.10 10.47 13.85
C GLU A 100 2.47 10.65 14.51
N ALA A 101 2.66 10.11 15.71
CA ALA A 101 3.94 10.16 16.41
C ALA A 101 5.02 9.34 15.68
N ALA A 102 4.67 8.15 15.20
CA ALA A 102 5.58 7.31 14.42
C ALA A 102 5.98 7.98 13.08
N LEU A 103 5.04 8.61 12.39
CA LEU A 103 5.29 9.34 11.14
C LEU A 103 6.18 10.56 11.40
N HIS A 104 5.89 11.33 12.44
CA HIS A 104 6.70 12.48 12.83
C HIS A 104 8.15 12.08 13.09
N GLU A 105 8.38 11.00 13.85
CA GLU A 105 9.72 10.49 14.10
C GLU A 105 10.40 9.96 12.82
N ALA A 106 9.68 9.19 12.00
CA ALA A 106 10.22 8.64 10.75
C ALA A 106 10.71 9.74 9.79
N VAL A 107 9.95 10.82 9.63
CA VAL A 107 10.37 11.96 8.80
C VAL A 107 11.57 12.67 9.43
N ASN A 108 11.58 12.88 10.74
CA ASN A 108 12.73 13.54 11.39
C ASN A 108 14.01 12.69 11.29
N VAL A 109 13.92 11.37 11.43
CA VAL A 109 15.07 10.47 11.21
C VAL A 109 15.61 10.60 9.78
N ALA A 110 14.72 10.61 8.78
CA ALA A 110 15.12 10.75 7.38
C ALA A 110 15.75 12.12 7.06
N GLU A 111 15.23 13.19 7.66
CA GLU A 111 15.68 14.56 7.41
C GLU A 111 16.91 14.95 8.24
N ALA A 112 17.14 14.30 9.39
CA ALA A 112 18.27 14.57 10.26
C ALA A 112 19.61 14.31 9.56
N GLY A 113 19.70 13.27 8.72
CA GLY A 113 20.91 12.97 7.93
C GLY A 113 21.30 14.11 6.97
N GLU A 114 20.31 14.89 6.57
CA GLU A 114 20.45 16.05 5.69
C GLU A 114 20.63 17.38 6.45
N GLY A 115 20.71 17.32 7.79
CA GLY A 115 20.80 18.50 8.65
C GLY A 115 19.52 19.34 8.69
N ARG A 116 18.36 18.74 8.38
CA ARG A 116 17.05 19.39 8.40
C ARG A 116 16.22 18.87 9.57
N ALA A 117 15.34 19.72 10.07
CA ALA A 117 14.30 19.35 11.03
C ALA A 117 12.94 19.52 10.35
N ALA A 118 12.07 18.53 10.48
CA ALA A 118 10.78 18.53 9.83
C ALA A 118 9.66 18.80 10.83
N ALA A 119 8.76 19.70 10.47
CA ALA A 119 7.42 19.76 11.07
C ALA A 119 6.49 18.86 10.25
N VAL A 120 5.78 17.96 10.92
CA VAL A 120 4.85 17.02 10.29
C VAL A 120 3.48 17.22 10.91
N ASP A 121 2.51 17.59 10.08
CA ASP A 121 1.10 17.69 10.46
C ASP A 121 0.32 16.63 9.67
N LEU A 122 -0.44 15.78 10.36
CA LEU A 122 -1.27 14.75 9.75
C LEU A 122 -2.73 14.96 10.17
N ASP A 123 -3.60 15.17 9.18
CA ASP A 123 -5.06 15.21 9.39
C ASP A 123 -5.68 13.98 8.72
N VAL A 124 -6.28 13.10 9.53
CA VAL A 124 -7.02 11.93 9.05
C VAL A 124 -8.47 12.05 9.49
N THR A 125 -9.35 12.22 8.51
CA THR A 125 -10.80 12.19 8.71
C THR A 125 -11.35 10.84 8.28
N TYR A 126 -12.02 10.15 9.19
CA TYR A 126 -12.68 8.88 8.90
C TYR A 126 -14.14 9.10 8.51
N GLU A 127 -14.48 8.74 7.29
CA GLU A 127 -15.85 8.58 6.85
C GLU A 127 -16.22 7.10 6.85
N ARG A 128 -17.44 6.78 7.30
CA ARG A 128 -17.94 5.41 7.16
C ARG A 128 -18.26 5.15 5.70
N LEU A 129 -17.57 4.20 5.09
CA LEU A 129 -17.97 3.63 3.82
C LEU A 129 -19.24 2.80 4.04
N SER A 130 -20.27 3.08 3.24
CA SER A 130 -21.44 2.21 3.12
C SER A 130 -21.86 2.15 1.65
N PRO A 131 -22.36 0.99 1.18
CA PRO A 131 -22.88 0.91 -0.18
C PRO A 131 -23.91 1.98 -0.48
N GLU A 132 -24.77 2.33 0.48
CA GLU A 132 -25.78 3.37 0.33
C GLU A 132 -25.17 4.75 0.13
N SER A 133 -24.16 5.13 0.93
CA SER A 133 -23.53 6.45 0.81
C SER A 133 -22.74 6.57 -0.49
N LEU A 134 -22.05 5.51 -0.93
CA LEU A 134 -21.27 5.53 -2.17
C LEU A 134 -22.18 5.48 -3.41
N LEU A 135 -23.30 4.75 -3.35
CA LEU A 135 -24.33 4.82 -4.39
C LEU A 135 -24.98 6.21 -4.43
N HIS A 136 -25.18 6.86 -3.27
CA HIS A 136 -25.70 8.22 -3.22
C HIS A 136 -24.72 9.23 -3.84
N LYS A 137 -23.41 9.10 -3.58
CA LYS A 137 -22.37 9.87 -4.28
C LYS A 137 -22.49 9.72 -5.80
N LEU A 138 -22.56 8.47 -6.30
CA LEU A 138 -22.75 8.20 -7.74
C LEU A 138 -24.06 8.78 -8.30
N GLU A 139 -25.17 8.67 -7.56
CA GLU A 139 -26.47 9.23 -7.95
C GLU A 139 -26.45 10.77 -8.01
N ASN A 140 -25.62 11.41 -7.20
CA ASN A 140 -25.38 12.85 -7.22
C ASN A 140 -24.35 13.29 -8.28
N GLY A 141 -23.76 12.35 -9.04
CA GLY A 141 -22.73 12.62 -10.03
C GLY A 141 -21.35 12.90 -9.44
N GLU A 142 -21.10 12.49 -8.20
CA GLU A 142 -19.77 12.56 -7.57
C GLU A 142 -18.91 11.36 -8.00
N GLU A 143 -17.63 11.60 -8.23
CA GLU A 143 -16.66 10.54 -8.50
C GLU A 143 -16.35 9.73 -7.24
N LEU A 144 -16.17 8.42 -7.42
CA LEU A 144 -15.68 7.54 -6.36
C LEU A 144 -14.18 7.32 -6.53
N SER A 145 -13.45 7.36 -5.41
CA SER A 145 -12.07 6.93 -5.36
C SER A 145 -11.94 5.43 -5.67
N LEU A 146 -10.74 4.98 -6.07
CA LEU A 146 -10.46 3.56 -6.29
C LEU A 146 -10.71 2.70 -5.04
N THR A 147 -10.48 3.25 -3.85
CA THR A 147 -10.77 2.57 -2.57
C THR A 147 -12.26 2.39 -2.37
N GLU A 148 -13.07 3.40 -2.68
CA GLU A 148 -14.54 3.32 -2.61
C GLU A 148 -15.09 2.35 -3.66
N LEU A 149 -14.54 2.33 -4.88
CA LEU A 149 -14.89 1.36 -5.92
C LEU A 149 -14.51 -0.07 -5.54
N ALA A 150 -13.33 -0.28 -4.97
CA ALA A 150 -12.89 -1.58 -4.47
C ALA A 150 -13.76 -2.07 -3.31
N TYR A 151 -14.13 -1.16 -2.40
CA TYR A 151 -15.06 -1.44 -1.31
C TYR A 151 -16.44 -1.87 -1.84
N LEU A 152 -16.99 -1.15 -2.82
CA LEU A 152 -18.26 -1.53 -3.48
C LEU A 152 -18.18 -2.88 -4.20
N HIS A 153 -17.06 -3.17 -4.89
CA HIS A 153 -16.89 -4.43 -5.60
C HIS A 153 -16.83 -5.65 -4.66
N GLY A 154 -16.35 -5.44 -3.42
CA GLY A 154 -16.27 -6.48 -2.39
C GLY A 154 -17.59 -6.79 -1.69
N HIS A 155 -18.67 -6.02 -1.93
CA HIS A 155 -19.98 -6.21 -1.31
C HIS A 155 -20.99 -6.81 -2.31
N ASP A 156 -21.53 -7.99 -1.99
CA ASP A 156 -22.48 -8.75 -2.84
C ASP A 156 -23.81 -8.01 -3.11
N ASP A 157 -24.12 -6.96 -2.33
CA ASP A 157 -25.38 -6.22 -2.41
C ASP A 157 -25.46 -5.23 -3.58
N VAL A 158 -24.34 -5.00 -4.30
CA VAL A 158 -24.30 -4.12 -5.47
C VAL A 158 -24.03 -4.94 -6.73
N SER A 159 -25.11 -5.25 -7.46
CA SER A 159 -25.02 -5.94 -8.76
C SER A 159 -24.05 -5.23 -9.70
N ARG A 160 -23.17 -6.02 -10.34
CA ARG A 160 -22.23 -5.56 -11.38
C ARG A 160 -22.94 -4.78 -12.51
N ASP A 161 -24.20 -5.10 -12.79
CA ASP A 161 -25.03 -4.41 -13.79
C ASP A 161 -25.50 -3.01 -13.34
N ARG A 162 -25.48 -2.74 -12.03
CA ARG A 162 -25.74 -1.39 -11.49
C ARG A 162 -24.50 -0.53 -11.59
N LEU A 163 -23.32 -1.06 -11.27
CA LEU A 163 -22.04 -0.34 -11.40
C LEU A 163 -21.69 -0.06 -12.87
N ALA A 164 -21.93 -1.00 -13.77
CA ALA A 164 -21.66 -0.83 -15.20
C ALA A 164 -22.46 0.33 -15.84
N ARG A 165 -23.63 0.67 -15.30
CA ARG A 165 -24.44 1.81 -15.78
C ARG A 165 -23.80 3.17 -15.49
N TYR A 166 -23.00 3.29 -14.42
CA TYR A 166 -22.31 4.54 -14.10
C TYR A 166 -20.96 4.66 -14.81
N VAL A 167 -20.33 3.54 -15.15
CA VAL A 167 -19.07 3.52 -15.92
C VAL A 167 -19.32 3.67 -17.43
N ALA A 168 -20.51 3.32 -17.93
CA ALA A 168 -20.82 3.36 -19.36
C ALA A 168 -21.23 4.75 -19.89
N ASP A 169 -21.57 5.71 -19.02
CA ASP A 169 -21.98 7.06 -19.41
C ASP A 169 -20.82 8.09 -19.41
N ASP A 170 -19.62 7.69 -18.97
CA ASP A 170 -18.44 8.55 -18.97
C ASP A 170 -17.43 8.07 -20.02
N GLU A 171 -17.52 8.62 -21.23
CA GLU A 171 -16.49 8.47 -22.28
C GLU A 171 -15.18 9.22 -21.95
N THR A 172 -15.06 9.74 -20.72
CA THR A 172 -13.82 10.24 -20.16
C THR A 172 -13.61 9.60 -18.80
N VAL A 173 -12.94 8.43 -18.79
CA VAL A 173 -12.05 8.12 -17.66
C VAL A 173 -10.93 9.16 -17.73
N ASP A 174 -11.22 10.37 -17.27
CA ASP A 174 -10.18 11.28 -16.82
C ASP A 174 -9.51 10.53 -15.69
N ASP A 175 -8.23 10.21 -15.91
CA ASP A 175 -7.39 9.51 -14.97
C ASP A 175 -7.22 10.45 -13.78
N GLY A 176 -8.23 10.49 -12.89
CA GLY A 176 -8.42 11.34 -11.72
C GLY A 176 -7.37 11.14 -10.63
N ARG A 177 -6.19 10.69 -11.04
CA ARG A 177 -4.95 10.96 -10.36
C ARG A 177 -4.82 12.46 -10.30
N ILE A 178 -4.91 12.97 -9.08
CA ILE A 178 -4.30 14.24 -8.70
C ILE A 178 -2.87 14.21 -9.24
N GLN A 179 -2.67 14.76 -10.44
CA GLN A 179 -1.38 15.26 -10.85
C GLN A 179 -1.17 16.47 -9.97
N SER A 180 -0.60 16.22 -8.79
CA SER A 180 0.11 17.23 -8.04
C SER A 180 1.13 17.79 -9.02
N LYS A 181 0.77 18.91 -9.67
CA LYS A 181 1.73 19.71 -10.39
C LYS A 181 2.81 20.02 -9.36
N VAL A 182 3.97 19.39 -9.54
CA VAL A 182 5.22 19.85 -8.99
C VAL A 182 5.40 21.24 -9.57
N THR A 183 4.94 22.25 -8.84
CA THR A 183 5.35 23.62 -9.07
C THR A 183 6.83 23.68 -8.74
N GLU A 184 7.64 23.80 -9.79
CA GLU A 184 9.01 24.28 -9.69
C GLU A 184 8.99 25.64 -8.96
N PHE A 185 9.67 25.71 -7.83
CA PHE A 185 10.27 26.91 -7.27
C PHE A 185 11.67 26.58 -6.78
#